data_AF-A0A7D8UXL9-F1
#
_entry.id   AF-A0A7D8UXL9-F1
#
_cell.length_a   1.000
_cell.length_b   1.000
_cell.length_c   1.000
_cell.angle_alpha   90.00
_cell.angle_beta   90.00
_cell.angle_gamma   90.00
#
_symmetry.space_group_name_H-M   'P 1'
#
loop_
_entity.id
_entity.type
_entity.pdbx_description
1 polymer ?
#
loop_
_entity_poly.entity_id
_entity_poly.type
_entity_poly.pdbx_seq_one_letter_code
_entity_poly.pdbx_strand_id
1 'polypeptide(L)'
;MDTDEGQAGLDYGLVEMYSGRGDGVSVTINCNGKRIMVNFLPTDSLGGTIEGPLIARYEAAILDEDEDEIDAAQQEIDDIIYINHPPLPLQINNDLGLPKFSSDNIQVLEKIQGEGEITRVLVDGLERCCKSAEPFNWAAVAREADCLWKIARSKHALSIRVPKLTGLVTSADNGRTIGILEEYIPTDLKDLSTLRDVDVATINLSRRKKWASQIREMVHLMHEIGVVWGDGKPRNVLIHKDTDNAWLIDFGGGWTDGWVDEELRETRQGDEQAVGRILEFLGV
;
A
#
# COMPACT_ATOMS: atom_id res chain seq x y z
N MET A 1 -20.83 22.83 -33.99
CA MET A 1 -21.56 21.91 -33.12
C MET A 1 -21.12 20.53 -33.53
N ASP A 2 -20.18 19.96 -32.79
CA ASP A 2 -20.04 18.51 -32.68
C ASP A 2 -19.88 18.27 -31.19
N THR A 3 -20.89 17.63 -30.62
CA THR A 3 -20.94 17.23 -29.22
C THR A 3 -20.13 15.95 -29.06
N ASP A 4 -19.11 16.07 -28.23
CA ASP A 4 -18.46 15.00 -27.49
C ASP A 4 -19.50 14.07 -26.84
N GLU A 5 -19.41 12.77 -27.08
CA GLU A 5 -19.98 11.75 -26.21
C GLU A 5 -19.30 10.39 -26.47
N GLY A 6 -18.60 9.88 -25.45
CA GLY A 6 -18.69 8.45 -25.17
C GLY A 6 -17.42 7.59 -25.27
N GLN A 7 -16.30 8.01 -24.68
CA GLN A 7 -15.38 7.03 -24.08
C GLN A 7 -14.79 7.54 -22.78
N ALA A 8 -15.69 7.89 -21.85
CA ALA A 8 -15.35 7.88 -20.43
C ALA A 8 -15.08 6.42 -20.06
N GLY A 9 -13.80 6.02 -20.04
CA GLY A 9 -13.40 4.76 -19.42
C GLY A 9 -13.92 4.76 -18.00
N LEU A 10 -14.66 3.71 -17.62
CA LEU A 10 -15.12 3.54 -16.25
C LEU A 10 -13.87 3.40 -15.37
N ASP A 11 -13.73 4.28 -14.39
CA ASP A 11 -12.74 4.15 -13.32
C ASP A 11 -13.30 3.18 -12.29
N TYR A 12 -12.70 1.99 -12.11
CA TYR A 12 -13.12 1.06 -11.06
C TYR A 12 -11.93 0.35 -10.42
N GLY A 13 -12.10 -0.04 -9.16
CA GLY A 13 -11.13 -0.81 -8.40
C GLY A 13 -11.79 -1.48 -7.21
N LEU A 14 -11.28 -2.64 -6.79
CA LEU A 14 -11.73 -3.28 -5.56
C LEU A 14 -11.35 -2.42 -4.36
N VAL A 15 -12.27 -2.33 -3.41
CA VAL A 15 -12.11 -1.59 -2.16
C VAL A 15 -12.04 -2.56 -0.98
N GLU A 16 -12.80 -3.66 -1.04
CA GLU A 16 -13.01 -4.50 0.13
C GLU A 16 -13.72 -5.81 -0.21
N MET A 17 -13.46 -6.84 0.60
CA MET A 17 -14.08 -8.16 0.46
C MET A 17 -14.50 -8.73 1.81
N TYR A 18 -15.76 -9.14 1.91
CA TYR A 18 -16.31 -9.78 3.10
C TYR A 18 -16.90 -11.14 2.76
N SER A 19 -16.64 -12.14 3.58
CA SER A 19 -17.47 -13.35 3.61
C SER A 19 -18.68 -13.11 4.51
N GLY A 20 -19.88 -13.35 3.98
CA GLY A 20 -21.05 -13.59 4.80
C GLY A 20 -21.13 -15.08 5.08
N ARG A 21 -20.81 -15.51 6.31
CA ARG A 21 -20.78 -16.93 6.71
C ARG A 21 -21.99 -17.70 6.16
N GLY A 22 -21.79 -18.49 5.09
CA GLY A 22 -22.79 -19.37 4.49
C GLY A 22 -23.72 -18.75 3.44
N ASP A 23 -23.60 -17.45 3.17
CA ASP A 23 -24.47 -16.69 2.25
C ASP A 23 -23.72 -16.11 1.03
N GLY A 24 -22.38 -16.30 0.93
CA GLY A 24 -21.55 -15.88 -0.21
C GLY A 24 -20.51 -14.79 0.11
N VAL A 25 -19.90 -14.23 -0.93
CA VAL A 25 -18.85 -13.20 -0.83
C VAL A 25 -19.38 -11.85 -1.29
N SER A 26 -19.19 -10.82 -0.47
CA SER A 26 -19.51 -9.43 -0.81
C SER A 26 -18.24 -8.69 -1.18
N VAL A 27 -18.23 -8.09 -2.36
CA VAL A 27 -17.09 -7.40 -2.97
C VAL A 27 -17.49 -5.95 -3.14
N THR A 28 -16.83 -5.03 -2.44
CA THR A 28 -17.07 -3.60 -2.65
C THR A 28 -16.11 -3.10 -3.72
N ILE A 29 -16.65 -2.61 -4.83
CA ILE A 29 -15.89 -1.94 -5.89
C ILE A 29 -16.14 -0.44 -5.83
N ASN A 30 -15.11 0.38 -6.02
CA ASN A 30 -15.28 1.79 -6.37
C ASN A 30 -15.52 1.85 -7.87
N CYS A 31 -16.51 2.63 -8.32
CA CYS A 31 -16.78 2.90 -9.73
C CYS A 31 -17.11 4.38 -9.89
N ASN A 32 -16.25 5.13 -10.58
CA ASN A 32 -16.35 6.58 -10.78
C ASN A 32 -16.59 7.37 -9.48
N GLY A 33 -15.84 7.03 -8.42
CA GLY A 33 -15.95 7.67 -7.11
C GLY A 33 -17.17 7.23 -6.29
N LYS A 34 -17.91 6.20 -6.73
CA LYS A 34 -19.03 5.61 -5.98
C LYS A 34 -18.67 4.20 -5.53
N ARG A 35 -18.90 3.90 -4.26
CA ARG A 35 -18.80 2.53 -3.74
C ARG A 35 -20.04 1.72 -4.14
N ILE A 36 -19.83 0.58 -4.77
CA ILE A 36 -20.84 -0.39 -5.20
C ILE A 36 -20.50 -1.70 -4.52
N MET A 37 -21.44 -2.26 -3.76
CA MET A 37 -21.30 -3.59 -3.17
C MET A 37 -21.90 -4.62 -4.13
N VAL A 38 -21.10 -5.62 -4.48
CA VAL A 38 -21.45 -6.73 -5.36
C VAL A 38 -21.47 -8.00 -4.53
N ASN A 39 -22.65 -8.62 -4.40
CA ASN A 39 -22.80 -9.85 -3.63
C ASN A 39 -22.75 -11.05 -4.57
N PHE A 40 -21.72 -11.87 -4.44
CA PHE A 40 -21.60 -13.19 -5.04
C PHE A 40 -22.29 -14.20 -4.14
N LEU A 41 -23.59 -14.38 -4.38
CA LEU A 41 -24.39 -15.38 -3.67
C LEU A 41 -24.13 -16.76 -4.28
N PRO A 42 -24.01 -17.83 -3.47
CA PRO A 42 -23.90 -19.18 -4.00
C PRO A 42 -25.18 -19.51 -4.78
N THR A 43 -25.04 -19.81 -6.07
CA THR A 43 -26.11 -20.49 -6.81
C THR A 43 -26.23 -21.93 -6.29
N ASP A 44 -27.46 -22.48 -6.25
CA ASP A 44 -27.74 -23.87 -5.84
C ASP A 44 -26.92 -24.94 -6.61
N SER A 45 -26.20 -24.54 -7.66
CA SER A 45 -25.20 -25.32 -8.38
C SER A 45 -23.85 -24.60 -8.35
N LEU A 46 -22.97 -24.97 -7.43
CA LEU A 46 -21.54 -24.57 -7.40
C LEU A 46 -20.70 -25.27 -8.49
N GLY A 47 -21.33 -26.04 -9.37
CA GLY A 47 -20.65 -26.85 -10.39
C GLY A 47 -20.46 -26.08 -11.69
N GLY A 48 -19.22 -25.67 -11.98
CA GLY A 48 -18.80 -25.24 -13.31
C GLY A 48 -18.61 -23.74 -13.53
N THR A 49 -18.62 -22.92 -12.47
CA THR A 49 -18.25 -21.51 -12.53
C THR A 49 -16.92 -21.27 -11.80
N ILE A 50 -16.20 -20.20 -12.14
CA ILE A 50 -14.88 -19.88 -11.55
C ILE A 50 -14.98 -19.37 -10.11
N GLU A 51 -16.14 -18.83 -9.74
CA GLU A 51 -16.39 -18.17 -8.46
C GLU A 51 -16.59 -19.18 -7.32
N GLY A 52 -17.19 -20.34 -7.58
CA GLY A 52 -17.55 -21.33 -6.55
C GLY A 52 -16.36 -21.88 -5.74
N PRO A 53 -15.29 -22.38 -6.40
CA PRO A 53 -14.09 -22.85 -5.70
C PRO A 53 -13.36 -21.74 -4.95
N LEU A 54 -13.37 -20.52 -5.50
CA LEU A 54 -12.67 -19.35 -4.95
C LEU A 54 -13.37 -18.80 -3.71
N ILE A 55 -14.71 -18.74 -3.73
CA ILE A 55 -15.55 -18.42 -2.58
C ILE A 55 -15.33 -19.44 -1.46
N ALA A 56 -15.39 -20.73 -1.77
CA ALA A 56 -15.19 -21.78 -0.77
C ALA A 56 -13.79 -21.72 -0.14
N ARG A 57 -12.76 -21.38 -0.94
CA ARG A 57 -11.38 -21.20 -0.46
C ARG A 57 -11.26 -19.98 0.46
N TYR A 58 -11.80 -18.84 0.04
CA TYR A 58 -11.80 -17.61 0.84
C TYR A 58 -12.56 -17.78 2.17
N GLU A 59 -13.71 -18.44 2.15
CA GLU A 59 -14.48 -18.75 3.36
C GLU A 59 -13.72 -19.68 4.31
N ALA A 60 -13.02 -20.68 3.79
CA ALA A 60 -12.18 -21.57 4.60
C ALA A 60 -11.01 -20.82 5.24
N ALA A 61 -10.32 -19.96 4.48
CA ALA A 61 -9.20 -19.16 4.97
C ALA A 61 -9.62 -18.21 6.11
N ILE A 62 -10.79 -17.57 5.98
CA ILE A 62 -11.37 -16.75 7.06
C ILE A 62 -11.68 -17.58 8.30
N LEU A 63 -12.20 -18.80 8.14
CA LEU A 63 -12.50 -19.67 9.28
C LEU A 63 -11.24 -20.15 10.01
N ASP A 64 -10.17 -20.36 9.26
CA ASP A 64 -8.89 -20.84 9.78
C ASP A 64 -7.98 -19.69 10.28
N GLU A 65 -8.43 -18.43 10.18
CA GLU A 65 -7.66 -17.21 10.51
C GLU A 65 -6.30 -17.16 9.77
N ASP A 66 -6.27 -17.70 8.55
CA ASP A 66 -5.06 -17.77 7.71
C ASP A 66 -4.94 -16.50 6.86
N GLU A 67 -4.30 -15.46 7.42
CA GLU A 67 -4.11 -14.16 6.75
C GLU A 67 -3.45 -14.30 5.37
N ASP A 68 -2.47 -15.21 5.22
CA ASP A 68 -1.74 -15.38 3.97
C ASP A 68 -2.66 -15.97 2.88
N GLU A 69 -3.54 -16.92 3.23
CA GLU A 69 -4.50 -17.51 2.29
C GLU A 69 -5.68 -16.57 2.00
N ILE A 70 -6.10 -15.76 2.98
CA ILE A 70 -7.09 -14.68 2.80
C ILE A 70 -6.57 -13.70 1.75
N ASP A 71 -5.35 -13.21 1.91
CA ASP A 71 -4.71 -12.28 0.97
C ASP A 71 -4.58 -12.91 -0.44
N ALA A 72 -4.15 -14.18 -0.52
CA ALA A 72 -4.01 -14.89 -1.80
C ALA A 72 -5.35 -15.07 -2.53
N ALA A 73 -6.43 -15.37 -1.80
CA ALA A 73 -7.76 -15.51 -2.38
C ALA A 73 -8.40 -14.17 -2.79
N GLN A 74 -8.16 -13.10 -2.04
CA GLN A 74 -8.55 -11.74 -2.47
C GLN A 74 -7.83 -11.35 -3.76
N GLN A 75 -6.52 -11.60 -3.83
CA GLN A 75 -5.71 -11.30 -5.01
C GLN A 75 -6.22 -12.01 -6.28
N GLU A 76 -6.61 -13.28 -6.19
CA GLU A 76 -7.14 -14.01 -7.34
C GLU A 76 -8.53 -13.48 -7.78
N ILE A 77 -9.36 -13.00 -6.85
CA ILE A 77 -10.64 -12.36 -7.19
C ILE A 77 -10.40 -11.02 -7.90
N ASP A 78 -9.44 -10.25 -7.41
CA ASP A 78 -8.98 -9.01 -8.05
C ASP A 78 -8.46 -9.25 -9.46
N ASP A 79 -7.65 -10.29 -9.65
CA ASP A 79 -7.12 -10.67 -10.96
C ASP A 79 -8.24 -11.04 -11.94
N ILE A 80 -9.29 -11.74 -11.48
CA ILE A 80 -10.45 -12.10 -12.32
C ILE A 80 -11.22 -10.85 -12.74
N ILE A 81 -11.48 -9.92 -11.82
CA ILE A 81 -12.15 -8.64 -12.14
C ILE A 81 -11.30 -7.87 -13.15
N TYR A 82 -9.97 -7.84 -12.94
CA TYR A 82 -9.00 -7.19 -13.80
C TYR A 82 -8.94 -7.76 -15.24
N ILE A 83 -8.90 -9.08 -15.39
CA ILE A 83 -8.83 -9.73 -16.71
C ILE A 83 -10.05 -9.38 -17.57
N ASN A 84 -11.22 -9.32 -16.95
CA ASN A 84 -12.48 -9.06 -17.64
C ASN A 84 -12.70 -7.56 -17.87
N HIS A 85 -12.19 -6.73 -16.97
CA HIS A 85 -12.20 -5.28 -17.07
C HIS A 85 -10.85 -4.76 -16.53
N PRO A 86 -9.93 -4.26 -17.39
CA PRO A 86 -8.70 -3.64 -16.93
C PRO A 86 -8.90 -2.15 -16.55
N PRO A 87 -8.48 -1.68 -15.35
CA PRO A 87 -8.65 -0.30 -14.93
C PRO A 87 -7.90 0.68 -15.84
N LEU A 88 -8.12 1.97 -15.60
CA LEU A 88 -7.36 3.01 -16.31
C LEU A 88 -5.87 2.91 -15.94
N PRO A 89 -4.94 2.98 -16.91
CA PRO A 89 -3.51 2.88 -16.66
C PRO A 89 -3.05 3.88 -15.58
N LEU A 90 -2.10 3.48 -14.74
CA LEU A 90 -1.50 4.30 -13.68
C LEU A 90 -1.31 5.77 -14.13
N GLN A 91 -2.07 6.67 -13.51
CA GLN A 91 -1.97 8.11 -13.72
C GLN A 91 -1.24 8.75 -12.52
N ILE A 92 0.00 9.15 -12.74
CA ILE A 92 0.75 9.96 -11.78
C ILE A 92 0.91 11.35 -12.37
N ASN A 93 0.42 12.36 -11.65
CA ASN A 93 0.68 13.75 -12.00
C ASN A 93 2.18 14.05 -11.85
N ASN A 94 2.86 14.34 -12.97
CA ASN A 94 4.28 14.69 -13.01
C ASN A 94 4.56 16.18 -13.29
N ASP A 95 3.75 17.09 -12.74
CA ASP A 95 3.84 18.54 -13.00
C ASP A 95 5.20 19.20 -12.64
N LEU A 96 6.06 18.58 -11.82
CA LEU A 96 7.41 19.11 -11.53
C LEU A 96 8.55 18.40 -12.26
N GLY A 97 8.24 17.48 -13.18
CA GLY A 97 9.26 16.86 -14.03
C GLY A 97 10.19 15.91 -13.28
N LEU A 98 9.65 15.00 -12.46
CA LEU A 98 10.39 13.84 -11.98
C LEU A 98 11.07 13.13 -13.16
N PRO A 99 12.33 12.70 -12.99
CA PRO A 99 13.00 11.91 -14.01
C PRO A 99 12.23 10.60 -14.23
N LYS A 100 12.17 10.19 -15.49
CA LYS A 100 11.60 8.92 -15.92
C LYS A 100 12.74 7.97 -16.26
N PHE A 101 12.66 6.76 -15.73
CA PHE A 101 13.63 5.70 -15.98
C PHE A 101 12.95 4.57 -16.74
N SER A 102 13.55 4.13 -17.83
CA SER A 102 13.09 2.93 -18.55
C SER A 102 13.41 1.70 -17.70
N SER A 103 12.52 0.71 -17.68
CA SER A 103 12.71 -0.57 -17.00
C SER A 103 14.00 -1.28 -17.42
N ASP A 104 14.47 -1.10 -18.66
CA ASP A 104 15.74 -1.67 -19.16
C ASP A 104 16.97 -1.09 -18.47
N ASN A 105 16.86 0.10 -17.89
CA ASN A 105 17.95 0.79 -17.19
C ASN A 105 17.91 0.56 -15.67
N ILE A 106 16.99 -0.26 -15.18
CA ILE A 106 16.81 -0.55 -13.77
C ILE A 106 17.27 -1.97 -13.50
N GLN A 107 18.33 -2.11 -12.71
CA GLN A 107 18.80 -3.41 -12.27
C GLN A 107 18.14 -3.78 -10.95
N VAL A 108 17.38 -4.88 -10.91
CA VAL A 108 16.85 -5.42 -9.65
C VAL A 108 18.00 -6.06 -8.87
N LEU A 109 18.20 -5.61 -7.63
CA LEU A 109 19.17 -6.16 -6.69
C LEU A 109 18.53 -7.22 -5.78
N GLU A 110 17.30 -6.96 -5.34
CA GLU A 110 16.60 -7.77 -4.34
C GLU A 110 15.08 -7.57 -4.46
N LYS A 111 14.30 -8.65 -4.29
CA LYS A 111 12.84 -8.56 -4.10
C LYS A 111 12.57 -8.44 -2.60
N ILE A 112 11.94 -7.34 -2.18
CA ILE A 112 11.66 -7.04 -0.76
C ILE A 112 10.30 -7.60 -0.35
N GLN A 113 9.29 -7.47 -1.20
CA GLN A 113 7.93 -7.92 -0.92
C GLN A 113 7.25 -8.46 -2.17
N GLY A 114 6.45 -9.52 -1.96
CA GLY A 114 5.64 -10.21 -2.96
C GLY A 114 6.45 -10.78 -4.12
N GLU A 115 5.84 -10.90 -5.29
CA GLU A 115 6.48 -11.41 -6.50
C GLU A 115 7.35 -10.36 -7.22
N GLY A 116 7.41 -9.13 -6.71
CA GLY A 116 8.25 -8.05 -7.23
C GLY A 116 7.62 -6.66 -7.18
N GLU A 117 6.53 -6.52 -6.42
CA GLU A 117 5.82 -5.27 -6.18
C GLU A 117 6.74 -4.26 -5.49
N ILE A 118 7.58 -4.72 -4.55
CA ILE A 118 8.61 -3.90 -3.92
C ILE A 118 9.97 -4.53 -4.15
N THR A 119 10.87 -3.79 -4.80
CA THR A 119 12.22 -4.24 -5.11
C THR A 119 13.26 -3.21 -4.70
N ARG A 120 14.42 -3.69 -4.23
CA ARG A 120 15.62 -2.87 -4.16
C ARG A 120 16.27 -2.89 -5.54
N VAL A 121 16.53 -1.71 -6.09
CA VAL A 121 17.04 -1.57 -7.44
C VAL A 121 18.27 -0.66 -7.48
N LEU A 122 19.12 -0.86 -8.48
CA LEU A 122 20.20 0.03 -8.84
C LEU A 122 19.83 0.76 -10.14
N VAL A 123 19.79 2.09 -10.09
CA VAL A 123 19.53 2.94 -11.25
C VAL A 123 20.43 4.17 -11.19
N ASP A 124 21.17 4.42 -12.28
CA ASP A 124 22.25 5.41 -12.34
C ASP A 124 23.29 5.28 -11.21
N GLY A 125 23.61 4.04 -10.82
CA GLY A 125 24.58 3.76 -9.76
C GLY A 125 24.11 4.11 -8.34
N LEU A 126 22.84 4.47 -8.15
CA LEU A 126 22.23 4.74 -6.86
C LEU A 126 21.20 3.68 -6.51
N GLU A 127 21.31 3.10 -5.31
CA GLU A 127 20.29 2.18 -4.79
C GLU A 127 18.99 2.94 -4.45
N ARG A 128 17.86 2.38 -4.88
CA ARG A 128 16.51 2.91 -4.67
C ARG A 128 15.53 1.80 -4.32
N CYS A 129 14.40 2.18 -3.74
CA CYS A 129 13.24 1.31 -3.62
C CYS A 129 12.37 1.53 -4.86
N CYS A 130 12.00 0.46 -5.56
CA CYS A 130 11.08 0.50 -6.68
C CYS A 130 9.76 -0.13 -6.24
N LYS A 131 8.67 0.62 -6.43
CA LYS A 131 7.32 0.10 -6.28
C LYS A 131 6.71 -0.08 -7.66
N SER A 132 6.59 -1.33 -8.06
CA SER A 132 6.01 -1.73 -9.34
C SER A 132 4.49 -1.64 -9.25
N ALA A 133 3.90 -1.05 -10.27
CA ALA A 133 2.49 -0.78 -10.32
C ALA A 133 1.81 -1.75 -11.29
N GLU A 134 1.14 -2.72 -10.71
CA GLU A 134 0.23 -3.61 -11.40
C GLU A 134 -1.21 -3.10 -11.27
N PRO A 135 -2.11 -3.49 -12.19
CA PRO A 135 -3.47 -3.00 -12.23
C PRO A 135 -4.23 -3.01 -10.91
N PHE A 136 -4.05 -4.04 -10.10
CA PHE A 136 -4.69 -4.18 -8.79
C PHE A 136 -4.16 -3.16 -7.75
N ASN A 137 -2.93 -2.65 -7.92
CA ASN A 137 -2.29 -1.74 -6.96
C ASN A 137 -2.04 -0.31 -7.50
N TRP A 138 -2.49 0.02 -8.73
CA TRP A 138 -2.28 1.34 -9.32
C TRP A 138 -2.77 2.50 -8.47
N ALA A 139 -3.95 2.36 -7.85
CA ALA A 139 -4.52 3.39 -6.98
C ALA A 139 -3.63 3.63 -5.75
N ALA A 140 -3.11 2.56 -5.15
CA ALA A 140 -2.20 2.62 -4.01
C ALA A 140 -0.88 3.31 -4.41
N VAL A 141 -0.24 2.89 -5.51
CA VAL A 141 1.00 3.51 -5.99
C VAL A 141 0.79 4.99 -6.35
N ALA A 142 -0.32 5.34 -6.98
CA ALA A 142 -0.65 6.73 -7.30
C ALA A 142 -0.87 7.58 -6.05
N ARG A 143 -1.58 7.04 -5.06
CA ARG A 143 -1.79 7.72 -3.78
C ARG A 143 -0.49 7.93 -3.03
N GLU A 144 0.36 6.92 -2.97
CA GLU A 144 1.67 7.02 -2.32
C GLU A 144 2.51 8.11 -2.97
N ALA A 145 2.57 8.12 -4.31
CA ALA A 145 3.25 9.17 -5.05
C ALA A 145 2.73 10.56 -4.66
N ASP A 146 1.40 10.77 -4.60
CA ASP A 146 0.78 12.05 -4.21
C ASP A 146 1.11 12.44 -2.75
N CYS A 147 1.07 11.50 -1.82
CA CYS A 147 1.42 11.73 -0.42
C CYS A 147 2.89 12.16 -0.25
N LEU A 148 3.83 11.39 -0.81
CA LEU A 148 5.26 11.71 -0.76
C LEU A 148 5.54 13.06 -1.44
N TRP A 149 4.81 13.36 -2.51
CA TRP A 149 4.92 14.64 -3.20
C TRP A 149 4.44 15.82 -2.37
N LYS A 150 3.29 15.69 -1.70
CA LYS A 150 2.78 16.71 -0.77
C LYS A 150 3.76 16.96 0.37
N ILE A 151 4.35 15.91 0.93
CA ILE A 151 5.38 16.01 1.99
C ILE A 151 6.59 16.80 1.48
N ALA A 152 7.13 16.42 0.31
CA ALA A 152 8.32 17.03 -0.27
C ALA A 152 8.15 18.54 -0.57
N ARG A 153 6.92 18.99 -0.84
CA ARG A 153 6.59 20.40 -1.12
C ARG A 153 6.21 21.21 0.11
N SER A 154 6.14 20.58 1.28
CA SER A 154 5.67 21.22 2.49
C SER A 154 6.78 21.95 3.27
N LYS A 155 6.38 22.79 4.22
CA LYS A 155 7.27 23.39 5.23
C LYS A 155 7.99 22.35 6.10
N HIS A 156 7.56 21.08 6.07
CA HIS A 156 8.09 19.98 6.89
C HIS A 156 8.90 18.96 6.10
N ALA A 157 9.26 19.25 4.84
CA ALA A 157 9.98 18.32 3.96
C ALA A 157 11.30 17.77 4.53
N LEU A 158 11.95 18.51 5.43
CA LEU A 158 13.19 18.07 6.11
C LEU A 158 12.94 17.47 7.51
N SER A 159 11.72 17.60 8.04
CA SER A 159 11.36 17.17 9.39
C SER A 159 10.64 15.81 9.39
N ILE A 160 9.81 15.57 8.37
CA ILE A 160 9.08 14.31 8.19
C ILE A 160 10.05 13.27 7.58
N ARG A 161 10.28 12.16 8.28
CA ARG A 161 11.15 11.06 7.81
C ARG A 161 10.31 10.01 7.08
N VAL A 162 10.22 10.19 5.78
CA VAL A 162 9.59 9.28 4.81
C VAL A 162 10.50 9.13 3.60
N PRO A 163 10.38 8.05 2.79
CA PRO A 163 11.12 7.94 1.54
C PRO A 163 10.87 9.15 0.63
N LYS A 164 11.92 9.69 0.01
CA LYS A 164 11.75 10.72 -1.02
C LYS A 164 11.31 10.06 -2.32
N LEU A 165 10.28 10.60 -2.97
CA LEU A 165 9.95 10.24 -4.35
C LEU A 165 11.02 10.81 -5.29
N THR A 166 11.76 9.93 -5.98
CA THR A 166 12.93 10.29 -6.78
C THR A 166 12.76 10.10 -8.28
N GLY A 167 11.73 9.38 -8.73
CA GLY A 167 11.50 9.16 -10.16
C GLY A 167 10.28 8.30 -10.47
N LEU A 168 9.99 8.19 -11.76
CA LEU A 168 8.95 7.30 -12.29
C LEU A 168 9.59 6.18 -13.10
N VAL A 169 9.02 4.98 -13.02
CA VAL A 169 9.42 3.84 -13.85
C VAL A 169 8.53 3.79 -15.08
N THR A 170 9.14 3.61 -16.25
CA THR A 170 8.44 3.48 -17.52
C THR A 170 8.75 2.15 -18.18
N SER A 171 7.73 1.49 -18.73
CA SER A 171 7.90 0.26 -19.51
C SER A 171 8.78 0.53 -20.73
N ALA A 172 9.80 -0.30 -20.94
CA ALA A 172 10.63 -0.25 -22.14
C ALA A 172 9.83 -0.53 -23.42
N ASP A 173 8.78 -1.36 -23.34
CA ASP A 173 8.00 -1.78 -24.51
C ASP A 173 7.09 -0.68 -25.05
N ASN A 174 6.44 0.08 -24.16
CA ASN A 174 5.38 1.03 -24.55
C ASN A 174 5.50 2.43 -23.93
N GLY A 175 6.51 2.67 -23.09
CA GLY A 175 6.79 3.97 -22.47
C GLY A 175 5.78 4.41 -21.40
N ARG A 176 4.80 3.57 -21.04
CA ARG A 176 3.82 3.87 -19.99
C ARG A 176 4.47 3.85 -18.62
N THR A 177 3.99 4.67 -17.71
CA THR A 177 4.41 4.61 -16.30
C THR A 177 3.90 3.31 -15.69
N ILE A 178 4.80 2.55 -15.08
CA ILE A 178 4.54 1.24 -14.46
C ILE A 178 5.04 1.16 -13.01
N GLY A 179 5.35 2.30 -12.40
CA GLY A 179 5.87 2.33 -11.03
C GLY A 179 6.52 3.64 -10.64
N ILE A 180 6.98 3.68 -9.39
CA ILE A 180 7.68 4.81 -8.80
C ILE A 180 9.01 4.37 -8.19
N LEU A 181 9.95 5.31 -8.12
CA LEU A 181 11.24 5.14 -7.46
C LEU A 181 11.33 6.04 -6.23
N GLU A 182 11.65 5.43 -5.11
CA GLU A 182 11.78 6.06 -3.81
C GLU A 182 13.20 5.93 -3.25
N GLU A 183 13.56 6.80 -2.31
CA GLU A 183 14.76 6.67 -1.50
C GLU A 183 14.76 5.32 -0.77
N TYR A 184 15.80 4.52 -0.98
CA TYR A 184 15.97 3.29 -0.22
C TYR A 184 16.42 3.62 1.21
N ILE A 185 15.62 3.25 2.20
CA ILE A 185 15.93 3.46 3.61
C ILE A 185 16.70 2.24 4.14
N PRO A 186 17.97 2.40 4.53
CA PRO A 186 18.79 1.27 4.92
C PRO A 186 18.40 0.76 6.33
N THR A 187 18.04 -0.51 6.40
CA THR A 187 17.73 -1.25 7.63
C THR A 187 18.77 -2.35 7.87
N ASP A 188 18.80 -2.92 9.08
CA ASP A 188 19.65 -4.08 9.37
C ASP A 188 18.89 -5.36 8.99
N LEU A 189 19.11 -5.82 7.75
CA LEU A 189 18.42 -6.97 7.14
C LEU A 189 18.59 -8.29 7.92
N LYS A 190 19.58 -8.38 8.82
CA LYS A 190 19.85 -9.61 9.58
C LYS A 190 19.00 -9.76 10.83
N ASP A 191 18.46 -8.67 11.37
CA ASP A 191 17.71 -8.71 12.63
C ASP A 191 16.42 -7.89 12.61
N LEU A 192 16.23 -6.87 11.77
CA LEU A 192 15.09 -5.93 11.87
C LEU A 192 14.76 -5.25 10.53
N SER A 193 13.88 -5.85 9.73
CA SER A 193 13.42 -5.19 8.49
C SER A 193 12.43 -4.06 8.80
N THR A 194 11.52 -4.28 9.75
CA THR A 194 10.48 -3.34 10.17
C THR A 194 10.34 -3.33 11.70
N LEU A 195 9.61 -2.37 12.26
CA LEU A 195 9.32 -2.30 13.70
C LEU A 195 8.53 -3.52 14.19
N ARG A 196 7.77 -4.18 13.31
CA ARG A 196 7.05 -5.42 13.60
C ARG A 196 7.98 -6.55 14.03
N ASP A 197 9.17 -6.62 13.43
CA ASP A 197 10.10 -7.74 13.64
C ASP A 197 10.97 -7.53 14.90
N VAL A 198 10.79 -6.40 15.59
CA VAL A 198 11.53 -6.08 16.81
C VAL A 198 11.04 -6.91 18.00
N ASP A 199 11.95 -7.65 18.64
CA ASP A 199 11.71 -8.15 19.99
C ASP A 199 11.76 -7.00 21.00
N VAL A 200 10.60 -6.36 21.19
CA VAL A 200 10.38 -5.19 22.05
C VAL A 200 10.92 -5.43 23.48
N ALA A 201 10.88 -6.67 23.98
CA ALA A 201 11.35 -7.00 25.32
C ALA A 201 12.88 -6.86 25.47
N THR A 202 13.63 -7.03 24.38
CA THR A 202 15.09 -6.86 24.36
C THR A 202 15.52 -5.40 24.20
N ILE A 203 14.61 -4.53 23.77
CA ILE A 203 14.91 -3.12 23.52
C ILE A 203 14.69 -2.27 24.78
N ASN A 204 15.72 -1.49 25.13
CA ASN A 204 15.64 -0.59 26.29
C ASN A 204 14.50 0.44 26.14
N LEU A 205 13.91 0.82 27.27
CA LEU A 205 12.74 1.70 27.31
C LEU A 205 12.99 3.07 26.68
N SER A 206 14.20 3.63 26.80
CA SER A 206 14.52 4.94 26.23
C SER A 206 14.51 4.92 24.70
N ARG A 207 14.99 3.84 24.08
CA ARG A 207 14.98 3.65 22.62
C ARG A 207 13.54 3.46 22.10
N ARG A 208 12.72 2.66 22.81
CA ARG A 208 11.27 2.52 22.50
C ARG A 208 10.54 3.87 22.58
N LYS A 209 10.78 4.65 23.65
CA LYS A 209 10.21 6.00 23.81
C LYS A 209 10.67 6.98 22.72
N LYS A 210 11.93 6.89 22.29
CA LYS A 210 12.45 7.68 21.15
C LYS A 210 11.64 7.37 19.89
N TRP A 211 11.52 6.10 19.50
CA TRP A 211 10.77 5.71 18.31
C TRP A 211 9.31 6.13 18.37
N ALA A 212 8.64 5.89 19.50
CA ALA A 212 7.26 6.33 19.72
C ALA A 212 7.08 7.84 19.59
N SER A 213 8.01 8.64 20.15
CA SER A 213 7.97 10.09 20.01
C SER A 213 8.13 10.52 18.56
N GLN A 214 9.05 9.89 17.82
CA GLN A 214 9.29 10.18 16.41
C GLN A 214 8.08 9.83 15.54
N ILE A 215 7.47 8.66 15.75
CA ILE A 215 6.28 8.22 15.01
C ILE A 215 5.13 9.20 15.21
N ARG A 216 4.82 9.54 16.47
CA ARG A 216 3.78 10.53 16.80
C ARG A 216 4.06 11.89 16.15
N GLU A 217 5.28 12.38 16.25
CA GLU A 217 5.69 13.66 15.66
C GLU A 217 5.51 13.67 14.14
N MET A 218 5.94 12.61 13.45
CA MET A 218 5.82 12.51 11.99
C MET A 218 4.35 12.49 11.55
N VAL A 219 3.50 11.70 12.21
CA VAL A 219 2.05 11.66 11.91
C VAL A 219 1.41 13.02 12.13
N HIS A 220 1.73 13.69 13.24
CA HIS A 220 1.24 15.04 13.51
C HIS A 220 1.62 16.05 12.41
N LEU A 221 2.89 16.06 12.00
CA LEU A 221 3.39 16.96 10.95
C LEU A 221 2.78 16.64 9.58
N MET A 222 2.52 15.37 9.27
CA MET A 222 1.80 14.97 8.06
C MET A 222 0.35 15.48 8.06
N HIS A 223 -0.34 15.35 9.20
CA HIS A 223 -1.72 15.85 9.32
C HIS A 223 -1.82 17.37 9.20
N GLU A 224 -0.82 18.13 9.68
CA GLU A 224 -0.76 19.58 9.51
C GLU A 224 -0.78 20.01 8.02
N ILE A 225 -0.22 19.19 7.14
CA ILE A 225 -0.11 19.46 5.70
C ILE A 225 -1.18 18.73 4.88
N GLY A 226 -2.15 18.09 5.55
CA GLY A 226 -3.24 17.39 4.89
C GLY A 226 -2.88 16.03 4.31
N VAL A 227 -1.77 15.43 4.74
CA VAL A 227 -1.39 14.06 4.37
C VAL A 227 -1.88 13.10 5.46
N VAL A 228 -2.55 12.04 5.05
CA VAL A 228 -2.97 10.92 5.90
C VAL A 228 -2.05 9.74 5.55
N TRP A 229 -1.51 9.07 6.56
CA TRP A 229 -0.67 7.88 6.38
C TRP A 229 -1.53 6.73 5.86
N GLY A 230 -2.58 6.42 6.60
CA GLY A 230 -3.73 5.63 6.20
C GLY A 230 -3.54 4.11 6.16
N ASP A 231 -2.37 3.60 6.54
CA ASP A 231 -2.14 2.20 6.90
C ASP A 231 -1.10 2.10 8.02
N GLY A 232 -1.36 2.81 9.13
CA GLY A 232 -0.42 2.90 10.24
C GLY A 232 -0.31 1.57 10.99
N LYS A 233 0.87 0.94 10.94
CA LYS A 233 1.20 -0.29 11.68
C LYS A 233 2.71 -0.47 11.84
N PRO A 234 3.22 -1.31 12.76
CA PRO A 234 4.67 -1.52 12.95
C PRO A 234 5.38 -2.05 11.70
N ARG A 235 4.69 -2.80 10.84
CA ARG A 235 5.25 -3.25 9.55
C ARG A 235 5.63 -2.07 8.65
N ASN A 236 4.92 -0.96 8.77
CA ASN A 236 5.12 0.23 7.94
C ASN A 236 6.06 1.26 8.62
N VAL A 237 6.79 0.83 9.65
CA VAL A 237 7.82 1.63 10.31
C VAL A 237 9.17 0.96 10.13
N LEU A 238 10.12 1.64 9.52
CA LEU A 238 11.51 1.18 9.42
C LEU A 238 12.37 1.83 10.51
N ILE A 239 13.33 1.08 11.05
CA ILE A 239 14.37 1.61 11.93
C ILE A 239 15.65 1.75 11.12
N HIS A 240 16.06 3.00 10.88
CA HIS A 240 17.25 3.28 10.07
C HIS A 240 18.50 2.77 10.77
N LYS A 241 19.30 1.94 10.08
CA LYS A 241 20.44 1.21 10.67
C LYS A 241 21.47 2.12 11.36
N ASP A 242 21.83 3.24 10.74
CA ASP A 242 22.90 4.10 11.26
C ASP A 242 22.41 5.13 12.30
N THR A 243 21.21 5.69 12.11
CA THR A 243 20.70 6.79 12.94
C THR A 243 19.78 6.32 14.06
N ASP A 244 19.35 5.05 14.00
CA ASP A 244 18.40 4.46 14.92
C ASP A 244 17.05 5.22 14.99
N ASN A 245 16.72 5.96 13.92
CA ASN A 245 15.50 6.75 13.85
C ASN A 245 14.38 5.95 13.20
N ALA A 246 13.15 6.17 13.65
CA ALA A 246 11.96 5.65 13.00
C ALA A 246 11.66 6.45 11.72
N TRP A 247 11.34 5.73 10.66
CA TRP A 247 10.89 6.23 9.36
C TRP A 247 9.54 5.61 9.03
N LEU A 248 8.61 6.43 8.55
CA LEU A 248 7.30 5.95 8.11
C LEU A 248 7.38 5.63 6.62
N ILE A 249 6.87 4.47 6.24
CA ILE A 249 6.77 4.03 4.84
C ILE A 249 5.32 3.64 4.54
N ASP A 250 5.07 3.34 3.27
CA ASP A 250 3.81 2.80 2.78
C ASP A 250 2.62 3.77 2.93
N PHE A 251 2.44 4.60 1.91
CA PHE A 251 1.36 5.57 1.81
C PHE A 251 0.28 5.15 0.81
N GLY A 252 0.33 3.89 0.35
CA GLY A 252 -0.63 3.35 -0.60
C GLY A 252 -2.05 3.25 -0.04
N GLY A 253 -2.16 3.20 1.29
CA GLY A 253 -3.42 2.97 1.97
C GLY A 253 -3.65 1.51 2.26
N GLY A 254 -4.90 1.18 2.52
CA GLY A 254 -5.31 -0.13 2.98
C GLY A 254 -5.87 -0.10 4.39
N TRP A 255 -6.15 -1.30 4.88
CA TRP A 255 -6.66 -1.52 6.22
C TRP A 255 -6.10 -2.85 6.70
N THR A 256 -5.71 -2.92 7.96
CA THR A 256 -5.24 -4.14 8.59
C THR A 256 -5.93 -4.27 9.92
N ASP A 257 -6.58 -5.41 10.12
CA ASP A 257 -7.27 -5.69 11.37
C ASP A 257 -6.30 -5.59 12.56
N GLY A 258 -6.83 -5.21 13.72
CA GLY A 258 -6.04 -5.02 14.92
C GLY A 258 -5.22 -3.72 14.98
N TRP A 259 -5.03 -2.96 13.89
CA TRP A 259 -4.30 -1.67 13.91
C TRP A 259 -5.17 -0.42 13.84
N VAL A 260 -6.25 -0.44 13.06
CA VAL A 260 -7.20 0.66 12.94
C VAL A 260 -8.61 0.07 12.88
N ASP A 261 -9.59 0.70 13.51
CA ASP A 261 -11.00 0.32 13.37
C ASP A 261 -11.44 0.58 11.93
N GLU A 262 -12.21 -0.34 11.37
CA GLU A 262 -12.59 -0.33 9.96
C GLU A 262 -13.25 0.97 9.52
N GLU A 263 -14.09 1.57 10.37
CA GLU A 263 -14.75 2.84 10.13
C GLU A 263 -13.79 4.05 10.11
N LEU A 264 -12.58 3.89 10.65
CA LEU A 264 -11.55 4.93 10.71
C LEU A 264 -10.47 4.74 9.63
N ARG A 265 -10.56 3.72 8.78
CA ARG A 265 -9.55 3.44 7.75
C ARG A 265 -9.24 4.67 6.90
N GLU A 266 -7.97 4.87 6.59
CA GLU A 266 -7.50 5.96 5.72
C GLU A 266 -7.95 7.37 6.16
N THR A 267 -8.16 7.57 7.46
CA THR A 267 -8.50 8.88 8.05
C THR A 267 -7.43 9.35 9.03
N ARG A 268 -7.46 10.65 9.36
CA ARG A 268 -6.60 11.22 10.42
C ARG A 268 -6.85 10.56 11.78
N GLN A 269 -8.11 10.26 12.08
CA GLN A 269 -8.48 9.59 13.33
C GLN A 269 -7.95 8.14 13.35
N GLY A 270 -7.97 7.46 12.20
CA GLY A 270 -7.36 6.15 12.03
C GLY A 270 -5.84 6.20 12.25
N ASP A 271 -5.15 7.19 11.70
CA ASP A 271 -3.71 7.38 11.94
C ASP A 271 -3.40 7.64 13.44
N GLU A 272 -4.22 8.46 14.11
CA GLU A 272 -4.06 8.72 15.55
C GLU A 272 -4.25 7.44 16.37
N GLN A 273 -5.24 6.60 15.99
CA GLN A 273 -5.47 5.31 16.62
C GLN A 273 -4.31 4.34 16.37
N ALA A 274 -3.82 4.25 15.12
CA ALA A 274 -2.66 3.44 14.75
C ALA A 274 -1.44 3.83 15.59
N VAL A 275 -1.17 5.13 15.75
CA VAL A 275 -0.10 5.63 16.64
C VAL A 275 -0.30 5.12 18.06
N GLY A 276 -1.53 5.20 18.60
CA GLY A 276 -1.86 4.65 19.93
C GLY A 276 -1.49 3.17 20.06
N ARG A 277 -1.93 2.33 19.11
CA ARG A 277 -1.66 0.89 19.13
C ARG A 277 -0.19 0.56 18.92
N ILE A 278 0.54 1.31 18.08
CA ILE A 278 1.99 1.15 17.92
C ILE A 278 2.71 1.47 19.23
N LEU A 279 2.25 2.46 19.99
CA LEU A 279 2.82 2.79 21.29
C LEU A 279 2.56 1.71 22.34
N GLU A 280 1.37 1.13 22.34
CA GLU A 280 1.04 -0.03 23.17
C GLU A 280 1.93 -1.23 22.81
N PHE A 281 2.11 -1.52 21.51
CA PHE A 281 3.05 -2.53 21.01
C PHE A 281 4.48 -2.27 21.51
N LEU A 282 4.90 -1.01 21.47
CA LEU A 282 6.19 -0.57 22.01
C LEU A 282 6.23 -0.55 23.53
N GLY A 283 5.14 -0.80 24.25
CA GLY A 283 5.06 -0.80 25.72
C GLY A 283 5.47 0.53 26.35
N VAL A 284 5.02 1.67 25.81
CA VAL A 284 5.38 3.04 26.24
C VAL A 284 4.20 3.97 26.47
#